data_AF-M1Q9Y6-F1
#
_entry.id   AF-M1Q9Y6-F1
#
_cell.length_a   1.000
_cell.length_b   1.000
_cell.length_c   1.000
_cell.angle_alpha   90.00
_cell.angle_beta   90.00
_cell.angle_gamma   90.00
#
_symmetry.space_group_name_H-M   'P 1'
#
loop_
_entity.id
_entity.type
_entity.pdbx_description
1 polymer ?
#
loop_
_entity_poly.entity_id
_entity_poly.type
_entity_poly.pdbx_seq_one_letter_code
_entity_poly.pdbx_strand_id
1 'polypeptide(L)'
;MEAREKLFHLDGGKTILDFGCGAGELLVYYAPEYEKTIGVDFSPSMLEEAGKRIRERNCENTTLILADDKTLWDRLNSPLDRITAAGVFQYLTYQEIDDFIFNASTYLNKDGKIVLFDMLDPRLYPLWKIGLFSQDNSCKKIISKAICGVRNTISSSLKRRPRDILGYSHYPGKIKKIGFLEQI
;
A
#
# COMPACT_ATOMS: atom_id res chain seq x y z
N MET A 1 -0.35 16.32 -3.80
CA MET A 1 -1.29 15.97 -4.89
C MET A 1 -1.86 14.59 -4.62
N GLU A 2 -1.01 13.58 -4.41
CA GLU A 2 -1.39 12.21 -4.03
C GLU A 2 -2.00 12.07 -2.62
N ALA A 3 -1.35 12.58 -1.56
CA ALA A 3 -1.86 12.45 -0.19
C ALA A 3 -3.27 13.04 0.01
N ARG A 4 -3.58 14.13 -0.71
CA ARG A 4 -4.91 14.76 -0.69
C ARG A 4 -6.00 13.88 -1.32
N GLU A 5 -5.66 13.17 -2.39
CA GLU A 5 -6.58 12.22 -3.04
C GLU A 5 -6.84 11.03 -2.12
N LYS A 6 -5.78 10.48 -1.50
CA LYS A 6 -5.93 9.39 -0.52
C LYS A 6 -6.79 9.80 0.67
N LEU A 7 -6.53 10.99 1.22
CA LEU A 7 -7.33 11.57 2.31
C LEU A 7 -8.81 11.79 1.94
N PHE A 8 -9.13 12.14 0.69
CA PHE A 8 -10.51 12.28 0.24
C PHE A 8 -11.29 10.97 0.36
N HIS A 9 -10.66 9.82 0.07
CA HIS A 9 -11.29 8.51 0.23
C HIS A 9 -11.26 7.98 1.67
N LEU A 10 -10.35 8.49 2.49
CA LEU A 10 -10.19 8.15 3.91
C LEU A 10 -10.98 9.09 4.84
N ASP A 11 -11.74 10.03 4.29
CA ASP A 11 -12.45 11.09 4.99
C ASP A 11 -13.24 10.63 6.22
N GLY A 12 -13.24 11.44 7.28
CA GLY A 12 -13.96 11.19 8.53
C GLY A 12 -13.30 10.14 9.45
N GLY A 13 -13.94 9.89 10.60
CA GLY A 13 -13.34 9.09 11.67
C GLY A 13 -12.34 9.89 12.52
N LYS A 14 -11.78 9.25 13.55
CA LYS A 14 -10.82 9.85 14.49
C LYS A 14 -9.48 9.12 14.51
N THR A 15 -9.46 7.87 14.06
CA THR A 15 -8.30 7.00 14.14
C THR A 15 -7.99 6.36 12.78
N ILE A 16 -6.71 6.36 12.41
CA ILE A 16 -6.24 5.73 11.17
C ILE A 16 -5.07 4.79 11.43
N LEU A 17 -5.06 3.66 10.72
CA LEU A 17 -3.94 2.75 10.60
C LEU A 17 -3.46 2.70 9.15
N ASP A 18 -2.17 2.95 8.93
CA ASP A 18 -1.49 2.79 7.64
C ASP A 18 -0.59 1.55 7.70
N PHE A 19 -1.06 0.46 7.09
CA PHE A 19 -0.36 -0.80 7.00
C PHE A 19 0.67 -0.76 5.86
N GLY A 20 1.93 -1.08 6.17
CA GLY A 20 3.07 -0.89 5.29
C GLY A 20 3.39 0.59 5.06
N CYS A 21 3.42 1.38 6.13
CA CYS A 21 3.64 2.82 6.10
C CYS A 21 5.03 3.24 5.58
N GLY A 22 5.97 2.29 5.46
CA GLY A 22 7.32 2.54 4.98
C GLY A 22 8.03 3.62 5.78
N ALA A 23 8.58 4.61 5.07
CA ALA A 23 9.34 5.71 5.64
C ALA A 23 8.45 6.84 6.20
N GLY A 24 7.14 6.62 6.31
CA GLY A 24 6.19 7.56 6.91
C GLY A 24 5.81 8.74 6.02
N GLU A 25 5.98 8.64 4.69
CA GLU A 25 5.66 9.73 3.76
C GLU A 25 4.20 10.16 3.82
N LEU A 26 3.27 9.21 3.99
CA LEU A 26 1.84 9.49 4.12
C LEU A 26 1.42 9.81 5.55
N LEU A 27 2.09 9.22 6.56
CA LEU A 27 1.77 9.42 7.97
C LEU A 27 1.77 10.90 8.37
N VAL A 28 2.71 11.70 7.85
CA VAL A 28 2.78 13.13 8.16
C VAL A 28 1.66 13.96 7.55
N TYR A 29 0.93 13.43 6.56
CA TYR A 29 -0.28 14.04 6.02
C TYR A 29 -1.54 13.52 6.70
N TYR A 30 -1.51 12.30 7.24
CA TYR A 30 -2.61 11.75 8.00
C TYR A 30 -2.67 12.33 9.41
N ALA A 31 -1.52 12.50 10.06
CA ALA A 31 -1.42 12.98 11.45
C ALA A 31 -2.26 14.24 11.76
N PRO A 32 -2.33 15.29 10.91
CA PRO A 32 -3.16 16.46 11.19
C PRO A 32 -4.67 16.24 11.06
N GLU A 33 -5.11 15.20 10.35
CA GLU A 33 -6.52 14.94 10.01
C GLU A 33 -7.21 13.97 10.98
N TYR A 34 -6.45 13.29 11.84
CA TYR A 34 -6.94 12.30 12.79
C TYR A 34 -6.50 12.62 14.21
N GLU A 35 -7.27 12.19 15.21
CA GLU A 35 -6.89 12.29 16.61
C GLU A 35 -5.73 11.32 16.93
N LYS A 36 -5.67 10.17 16.26
CA LYS A 36 -4.59 9.17 16.41
C LYS A 36 -4.24 8.53 15.07
N THR A 37 -2.94 8.49 14.78
CA THR A 37 -2.39 7.83 13.58
C THR A 37 -1.50 6.66 14.00
N ILE A 38 -1.62 5.53 13.32
CA ILE A 38 -0.80 4.33 13.57
C ILE A 38 -0.11 3.95 12.26
N GLY A 39 1.22 3.96 12.24
CA GLY A 39 2.01 3.44 11.13
C GLY A 39 2.54 2.04 11.46
N VAL A 40 2.34 1.09 10.56
CA VAL A 40 2.82 -0.29 10.72
C VAL A 40 3.76 -0.62 9.58
N ASP A 41 4.91 -1.21 9.87
CA ASP A 41 5.79 -1.79 8.85
C ASP A 41 6.57 -2.96 9.45
N PHE A 42 6.89 -3.96 8.64
CA PHE A 42 7.67 -5.12 9.11
C PHE A 42 9.17 -4.83 9.16
N SER A 43 9.62 -3.73 8.53
CA SER A 43 11.03 -3.37 8.42
C SER A 43 11.47 -2.36 9.50
N PRO A 44 12.39 -2.75 10.40
CA PRO A 44 12.89 -1.83 11.43
C PRO A 44 13.55 -0.57 10.85
N SER A 45 14.27 -0.69 9.73
CA SER A 45 14.93 0.44 9.09
C SER A 45 13.95 1.44 8.50
N MET A 46 12.80 0.96 8.00
CA MET A 46 11.74 1.85 7.49
C MET A 46 11.09 2.63 8.64
N LEU A 47 10.81 1.96 9.75
CA LEU A 47 10.27 2.62 10.95
C LEU A 47 11.25 3.59 11.60
N GLU A 48 12.55 3.33 11.54
CA GLU A 48 13.56 4.31 12.00
C GLU A 48 13.45 5.61 11.22
N GLU A 49 13.35 5.52 9.89
CA GLU A 49 13.21 6.66 8.98
C GLU A 49 11.84 7.36 9.16
N ALA A 50 10.76 6.59 9.29
CA ALA A 50 9.44 7.13 9.62
C ALA A 50 9.46 7.91 10.95
N GLY A 51 10.16 7.38 11.96
CA GLY A 51 10.31 8.04 13.25
C GLY A 51 11.04 9.36 13.16
N LYS A 52 12.08 9.47 12.32
CA LYS A 52 12.77 10.75 12.04
C LYS A 52 11.80 11.76 11.42
N ARG A 53 11.08 11.35 10.37
CA ARG A 53 10.12 12.18 9.65
C ARG A 53 8.96 12.67 10.54
N ILE A 54 8.41 11.79 11.39
CA ILE A 54 7.36 12.13 12.36
C ILE A 54 7.85 13.20 13.34
N ARG A 55 9.06 13.06 13.87
CA ARG A 55 9.65 14.06 14.79
C ARG A 55 9.89 15.39 14.09
N GLU A 56 10.45 15.38 12.89
CA GLU A 56 10.71 16.59 12.10
C GLU A 56 9.43 17.36 11.74
N ARG A 57 8.31 16.65 11.58
CA ARG A 57 6.99 17.24 11.27
C ARG A 57 6.10 17.47 12.49
N ASN A 58 6.58 17.21 13.71
CA ASN A 58 5.83 17.34 14.96
C ASN A 58 4.50 16.57 14.96
N CYS A 59 4.48 15.37 14.41
CA CYS A 59 3.30 14.51 14.36
C CYS A 59 3.16 13.67 15.65
N GLU A 60 2.97 14.33 16.79
CA GLU A 60 3.01 13.71 18.13
C GLU A 60 1.92 12.66 18.37
N ASN A 61 0.82 12.73 17.63
CA ASN A 61 -0.29 11.77 17.70
C ASN A 61 -0.06 10.49 16.87
N THR A 62 1.17 10.29 16.34
CA THR A 62 1.51 9.14 15.51
C THR A 62 2.30 8.09 16.30
N THR A 63 1.81 6.85 16.30
CA THR A 63 2.51 5.69 16.88
C THR A 63 3.03 4.78 15.76
N LEU A 64 4.26 4.30 15.89
CA LEU A 64 4.84 3.31 14.97
C LEU A 64 4.85 1.92 15.60
N ILE A 65 4.49 0.90 14.83
CA ILE A 65 4.43 -0.50 15.26
C ILE A 65 5.24 -1.37 14.29
N LEU A 66 6.21 -2.11 14.82
CA LEU A 66 6.93 -3.15 14.08
C LEU A 66 6.10 -4.44 14.06
N ALA A 67 5.45 -4.71 12.93
CA ALA A 67 4.61 -5.90 12.74
C ALA A 67 4.39 -6.20 11.25
N ASP A 68 3.95 -7.43 10.97
CA ASP A 68 3.47 -7.90 9.67
C ASP A 68 1.94 -8.13 9.69
N ASP A 69 1.39 -8.67 8.60
CA ASP A 69 -0.06 -8.96 8.44
C ASP A 69 -0.60 -9.94 9.49
N LYS A 70 0.26 -10.74 10.13
CA LYS A 70 -0.12 -11.78 11.09
C LYS A 70 -0.04 -11.28 12.53
N THR A 71 1.01 -10.53 12.83
CA THR A 71 1.33 -10.09 14.21
C THR A 71 0.78 -8.70 14.57
N LEU A 72 0.25 -7.96 13.60
CA LEU A 72 -0.31 -6.63 13.83
C LEU A 72 -1.48 -6.66 14.81
N TRP A 73 -2.44 -7.57 14.61
CA TRP A 73 -3.72 -7.55 15.31
C TRP A 73 -3.58 -7.71 16.83
N ASP A 74 -2.62 -8.54 17.26
CA ASP A 74 -2.28 -8.75 18.68
C ASP A 74 -1.70 -7.49 19.37
N ARG A 75 -1.29 -6.48 18.60
CA ARG A 75 -0.69 -5.24 19.10
C ARG A 75 -1.68 -4.08 19.14
N LEU A 76 -2.90 -4.28 18.65
CA LEU A 76 -3.95 -3.29 18.65
C LEU A 76 -4.85 -3.47 19.88
N ASN A 77 -5.04 -2.39 20.63
CA ASN A 77 -5.83 -2.39 21.86
C ASN A 77 -7.20 -1.72 21.71
N SER A 78 -7.52 -1.21 20.53
CA SER A 78 -8.74 -0.44 20.29
C SER A 78 -9.15 -0.54 18.82
N PRO A 79 -10.45 -0.48 18.51
CA PRO A 79 -10.93 -0.44 17.15
C PRO A 79 -10.53 0.86 16.43
N LEU A 80 -10.60 0.82 15.10
CA LEU A 80 -10.11 1.85 14.19
C LEU A 80 -11.23 2.37 13.29
N ASP A 81 -11.15 3.64 12.88
CA ASP A 81 -12.11 4.20 11.92
C ASP A 81 -11.63 4.00 10.49
N ARG A 82 -10.32 4.09 10.24
CA ARG A 82 -9.73 3.95 8.91
C ARG A 82 -8.57 2.97 8.95
N ILE A 83 -8.56 2.04 8.02
CA ILE A 83 -7.43 1.15 7.74
C ILE A 83 -7.05 1.36 6.29
N THR A 84 -5.79 1.67 6.04
CA THR A 84 -5.27 1.88 4.69
C THR A 84 -4.00 1.08 4.44
N ALA A 85 -3.77 0.73 3.18
CA ALA A 85 -2.51 0.19 2.72
C ALA A 85 -2.23 0.71 1.30
N ALA A 86 -1.05 1.27 1.07
CA ALA A 86 -0.66 1.84 -0.22
C ALA A 86 0.57 1.12 -0.77
N GLY A 87 0.41 0.37 -1.86
CA GLY A 87 1.53 -0.33 -2.53
C GLY A 87 2.08 -1.52 -1.74
N VAL A 88 1.26 -2.13 -0.88
CA VAL A 88 1.67 -3.25 0.00
C VAL A 88 1.18 -4.59 -0.53
N PHE A 89 -0.03 -4.65 -1.07
CA PHE A 89 -0.70 -5.93 -1.34
C PHE A 89 -0.05 -6.72 -2.49
N GLN A 90 0.82 -6.10 -3.29
CA GLN A 90 1.66 -6.80 -4.26
C GLN A 90 2.68 -7.76 -3.62
N TYR A 91 2.92 -7.66 -2.31
CA TYR A 91 3.84 -8.54 -1.56
C TYR A 91 3.12 -9.67 -0.79
N LEU A 92 1.79 -9.62 -0.68
CA LEU A 92 0.99 -10.63 0.01
C LEU A 92 0.43 -11.64 -0.98
N THR A 93 0.12 -12.85 -0.52
CA THR A 93 -0.66 -13.84 -1.29
C THR A 93 -2.16 -13.54 -1.23
N TYR A 94 -2.97 -14.22 -2.05
CA TYR A 94 -4.44 -14.07 -1.97
C TYR A 94 -4.98 -14.47 -0.59
N GLN A 95 -4.42 -15.52 0.04
CA GLN A 95 -4.86 -15.95 1.36
C GLN A 95 -4.49 -14.91 2.41
N GLU A 96 -3.27 -14.37 2.38
CA GLU A 96 -2.85 -13.33 3.33
C GLU A 96 -3.67 -12.05 3.16
N ILE A 97 -4.13 -11.72 1.95
CA ILE A 97 -5.04 -10.59 1.73
C ILE A 97 -6.43 -10.88 2.29
N ASP A 98 -6.94 -12.09 2.11
CA ASP A 98 -8.22 -12.56 2.66
C ASP A 98 -8.19 -12.45 4.20
N ASP A 99 -7.17 -13.05 4.81
CA ASP A 99 -6.93 -13.02 6.26
C ASP A 99 -6.77 -11.57 6.77
N PHE A 100 -6.04 -10.72 6.03
CA PHE A 100 -5.88 -9.31 6.39
C PHE A 100 -7.21 -8.57 6.37
N ILE A 101 -8.02 -8.74 5.31
CA ILE A 101 -9.31 -8.05 5.18
C ILE A 101 -10.29 -8.53 6.25
N PHE A 102 -10.33 -9.84 6.54
CA PHE A 102 -11.14 -10.39 7.62
C PHE A 102 -10.72 -9.82 8.98
N ASN A 103 -9.44 -9.88 9.33
CA ASN A 103 -8.98 -9.34 10.62
C ASN A 103 -9.20 -7.82 10.69
N ALA A 104 -8.91 -7.08 9.62
CA ALA A 104 -9.17 -5.65 9.54
C ALA A 104 -10.63 -5.31 9.80
N SER A 105 -11.58 -6.08 9.23
CA SER A 105 -13.02 -5.84 9.41
C SER A 105 -13.44 -6.02 10.88
N THR A 106 -12.86 -6.99 11.59
CA THR A 106 -13.14 -7.21 13.03
C THR A 106 -12.63 -6.08 13.94
N TYR A 107 -11.65 -5.31 13.48
CA TYR A 107 -11.08 -4.17 14.21
C TYR A 107 -11.70 -2.82 13.82
N LEU A 108 -12.66 -2.78 12.89
CA LEU A 108 -13.31 -1.53 12.50
C LEU A 108 -14.39 -1.10 13.51
N ASN A 109 -14.43 0.21 13.78
CA ASN A 109 -15.61 0.84 14.36
C ASN A 109 -16.81 0.77 13.40
N LYS A 110 -18.00 1.06 13.93
CA LYS A 110 -19.17 1.33 13.09
C LYS A 110 -18.83 2.47 12.11
N ASP A 111 -19.19 2.29 10.83
CA ASP A 111 -18.87 3.20 9.73
C ASP A 111 -17.36 3.32 9.42
N GLY A 112 -16.58 2.36 9.91
CA GLY A 112 -15.17 2.19 9.58
C GLY A 112 -14.97 1.80 8.11
N LYS A 113 -13.81 2.15 7.54
CA LYS A 113 -13.48 1.88 6.14
C LYS A 113 -12.09 1.26 6.02
N ILE A 114 -11.98 0.25 5.16
CA ILE A 114 -10.70 -0.23 4.61
C ILE A 114 -10.54 0.36 3.22
N VAL A 115 -9.43 1.06 2.95
CA VAL A 115 -9.14 1.61 1.62
C VAL A 115 -7.76 1.19 1.16
N LEU A 116 -7.69 0.57 -0.01
CA LEU A 116 -6.45 0.01 -0.56
C LEU A 116 -6.04 0.83 -1.78
N PHE A 117 -4.80 1.32 -1.76
CA PHE A 117 -4.25 2.16 -2.83
C PHE A 117 -3.09 1.48 -3.55
N ASP A 118 -2.80 2.00 -4.75
CA ASP A 118 -1.64 1.60 -5.58
C ASP A 118 -1.62 0.11 -5.93
N MET A 119 -2.80 -0.49 -6.09
CA MET A 119 -2.93 -1.86 -6.57
C MET A 119 -2.50 -1.97 -8.03
N LEU A 120 -1.42 -2.72 -8.28
CA LEU A 120 -0.91 -2.97 -9.62
C LEU A 120 -1.74 -4.05 -10.32
N ASP A 121 -2.46 -3.68 -11.38
CA ASP A 121 -3.08 -4.67 -12.27
C ASP A 121 -1.98 -5.31 -13.16
N PRO A 122 -1.73 -6.64 -13.03
CA PRO A 122 -0.68 -7.32 -13.79
C PRO A 122 -0.86 -7.24 -15.31
N ARG A 123 -2.08 -6.99 -15.79
CA ARG A 123 -2.38 -6.87 -17.22
C ARG A 123 -2.01 -5.49 -17.76
N LEU A 124 -2.19 -4.45 -16.94
CA LEU A 124 -2.00 -3.06 -17.34
C LEU A 124 -0.57 -2.57 -17.07
N TYR A 125 0.08 -3.10 -16.04
CA TYR A 125 1.41 -2.65 -15.65
C TYR A 125 2.48 -2.78 -16.75
N PRO A 126 2.56 -3.89 -17.53
CA PRO A 126 3.50 -3.96 -18.66
C PRO A 126 3.24 -2.89 -19.72
N LEU A 127 1.96 -2.58 -20.01
CA LEU A 127 1.55 -1.56 -20.96
C LEU A 127 1.92 -0.15 -20.47
N TRP A 128 1.72 0.10 -19.17
CA TRP A 128 2.16 1.34 -18.53
C TRP A 128 3.68 1.49 -18.57
N LYS A 129 4.44 0.42 -18.28
CA LYS A 129 5.90 0.42 -18.27
C LYS A 129 6.52 0.74 -19.63
N ILE A 130 5.90 0.29 -20.73
CA ILE A 130 6.32 0.66 -22.10
C ILE A 130 5.86 2.06 -22.52
N GLY A 131 5.10 2.76 -21.68
CA GLY A 131 4.64 4.12 -21.90
C GLY A 131 3.40 4.24 -22.76
N LEU A 132 2.57 3.18 -22.87
CA LEU A 132 1.35 3.23 -23.70
C LEU A 132 0.34 4.28 -23.21
N PHE A 133 0.34 4.60 -21.92
CA PHE A 133 -0.55 5.57 -21.30
C PHE A 133 0.12 6.93 -21.05
N SER A 134 1.28 7.19 -21.64
CA SER A 134 1.96 8.48 -21.46
C SER A 134 1.34 9.56 -22.36
N GLN A 135 1.61 10.84 -22.09
CA GLN A 135 1.17 11.91 -23.00
C GLN A 135 1.96 11.90 -24.33
N ASP A 136 3.15 11.29 -24.33
CA ASP A 136 4.03 11.18 -25.50
C ASP A 136 4.11 9.71 -25.98
N ASN A 137 3.08 9.30 -26.71
CA ASN A 137 2.90 7.93 -27.22
C ASN A 137 3.56 7.69 -28.57
N SER A 138 4.71 8.32 -28.85
CA SER A 138 5.45 8.04 -30.08
C SER A 138 5.77 6.54 -30.19
N CYS A 139 5.31 5.89 -31.28
CA CYS A 139 5.54 4.45 -31.51
C CYS A 139 7.01 4.06 -31.37
N LYS A 140 7.95 4.92 -31.82
CA LYS A 140 9.40 4.69 -31.67
C LYS A 140 9.82 4.57 -30.21
N LYS A 141 9.28 5.42 -29.32
CA LYS A 141 9.58 5.37 -27.88
C LYS A 141 8.99 4.13 -27.22
N ILE A 142 7.76 3.76 -27.58
CA ILE A 142 7.10 2.55 -27.05
C ILE A 142 7.90 1.31 -27.44
N ILE A 143 8.26 1.16 -28.72
CA ILE A 143 9.08 0.04 -29.20
C ILE A 143 10.45 0.03 -28.51
N SER A 144 11.11 1.19 -28.40
CA SER A 144 12.40 1.29 -27.70
C SER A 144 12.30 0.88 -26.23
N LYS A 145 11.24 1.27 -25.53
CA LYS A 145 11.00 0.89 -24.12
C LYS A 145 10.69 -0.60 -24.01
N ALA A 146 9.92 -1.18 -24.94
CA ALA A 146 9.64 -2.60 -24.97
C ALA A 146 10.93 -3.43 -25.14
N ILE A 147 11.77 -3.06 -26.11
CA ILE A 147 13.08 -3.70 -26.34
C ILE A 147 13.97 -3.59 -25.11
N CYS A 148 14.08 -2.39 -24.52
CA CYS A 148 14.84 -2.17 -23.29
C CYS A 148 14.31 -3.03 -22.13
N GLY A 149 12.98 -3.13 -22.00
CA GLY A 149 12.30 -3.97 -21.01
C GLY A 149 12.70 -5.44 -21.14
N VAL A 150 12.62 -6.02 -22.34
CA VAL A 150 13.02 -7.41 -22.60
C VAL A 150 14.49 -7.63 -22.24
N ARG A 151 15.37 -6.72 -22.67
CA ARG A 151 16.81 -6.80 -22.38
C ARG A 151 17.10 -6.78 -20.88
N ASN A 152 16.42 -5.91 -20.13
CA ASN A 152 16.56 -5.83 -18.67
C ASN A 152 16.04 -7.10 -17.99
N THR A 153 14.92 -7.66 -18.45
CA THR A 153 14.37 -8.91 -17.92
C THR A 153 15.34 -10.08 -18.10
N ILE A 154 15.95 -10.22 -19.28
CA ILE A 154 16.97 -11.25 -19.55
C ILE A 154 18.18 -11.04 -18.64
N SER A 155 18.67 -9.81 -18.52
CA SER A 155 19.81 -9.47 -17.66
C SER A 155 19.54 -9.78 -16.19
N SER A 156 18.37 -9.41 -15.66
CA SER A 156 17.98 -9.71 -14.28
C SER A 156 17.84 -11.21 -14.04
N SER A 157 17.30 -11.96 -15.00
CA SER A 157 17.20 -13.42 -14.91
C SER A 157 18.58 -14.09 -14.84
N LEU A 158 19.53 -13.64 -15.66
CA LEU A 158 20.91 -14.12 -15.62
C LEU A 158 21.60 -13.79 -14.28
N LYS A 159 21.30 -12.61 -13.72
CA LYS A 159 21.88 -12.13 -12.45
C LYS A 159 21.09 -12.58 -11.21
N ARG A 160 20.05 -13.42 -11.35
CA ARG A 160 19.13 -13.83 -10.27
C ARG A 160 18.60 -12.66 -9.43
N ARG A 161 18.31 -11.53 -10.08
CA ARG A 161 17.70 -10.34 -9.46
C ARG A 161 16.20 -10.32 -9.70
N PRO A 162 15.39 -9.68 -8.83
CA PRO A 162 13.98 -9.42 -9.10
C PRO A 162 13.81 -8.75 -10.49
N ARG A 163 12.84 -9.23 -11.26
CA ARG A 163 12.62 -8.77 -12.66
C ARG A 163 11.82 -7.47 -12.72
N ASP A 164 10.96 -7.25 -11.73
CA ASP A 164 10.10 -6.09 -11.59
C ASP A 164 9.63 -5.96 -10.13
N ILE A 165 8.78 -4.96 -9.88
CA ILE A 165 8.13 -4.69 -8.61
C ILE A 165 6.74 -5.36 -8.50
N LEU A 166 6.35 -6.21 -9.47
CA LEU A 166 5.01 -6.76 -9.51
C LEU A 166 4.76 -7.70 -8.33
N GLY A 167 5.79 -8.40 -7.84
CA GLY A 167 5.61 -9.38 -6.78
C GLY A 167 4.55 -10.43 -7.16
N TYR A 168 3.53 -10.58 -6.31
CA TYR A 168 2.36 -11.42 -6.59
C TYR A 168 1.23 -10.72 -7.38
N SER A 169 1.38 -9.43 -7.70
CA SER A 169 0.42 -8.51 -8.36
C SER A 169 -0.93 -9.14 -8.69
N HIS A 170 -1.95 -8.73 -7.94
CA HIS A 170 -3.24 -9.39 -7.97
C HIS A 170 -4.19 -8.74 -8.96
N TYR A 171 -5.11 -9.55 -9.50
CA TYR A 171 -6.21 -9.01 -10.30
C TYR A 171 -7.14 -8.20 -9.39
N PRO A 172 -7.34 -6.88 -9.61
CA PRO A 172 -8.12 -6.05 -8.69
C PRO A 172 -9.55 -6.56 -8.47
N GLY A 173 -10.18 -7.12 -9.50
CA GLY A 173 -11.53 -7.71 -9.37
C GLY A 173 -11.60 -8.98 -8.51
N LYS A 174 -10.50 -9.69 -8.26
CA LYS A 174 -10.48 -10.85 -7.35
C LYS A 174 -10.38 -10.37 -5.91
N ILE A 175 -9.56 -9.34 -5.64
CA ILE A 175 -9.50 -8.68 -4.34
C ILE A 175 -10.84 -8.01 -4.00
N LYS A 176 -11.49 -7.38 -4.97
CA LYS A 176 -12.84 -6.82 -4.76
C LYS A 176 -13.86 -7.89 -4.34
N LYS A 177 -13.76 -9.11 -4.88
CA LYS A 177 -14.63 -10.23 -4.49
C LYS A 177 -14.38 -10.66 -3.04
N ILE A 178 -13.12 -10.78 -2.64
CA ILE A 178 -12.73 -11.04 -1.26
C ILE A 178 -13.36 -10.00 -0.32
N GLY A 179 -13.14 -8.71 -0.59
CA GLY A 179 -13.68 -7.64 0.24
C GLY A 179 -15.20 -7.57 0.34
N PHE A 180 -15.94 -8.08 -0.66
CA PHE A 180 -17.40 -8.17 -0.58
C PHE A 180 -17.90 -9.37 0.21
N LEU A 181 -17.17 -10.49 0.21
CA LEU A 181 -17.54 -11.69 0.98
C LEU A 181 -17.43 -11.42 2.48
N GLU A 182 -16.44 -10.62 2.88
CA GLU A 182 -16.19 -10.24 4.28
C GLU A 182 -17.08 -9.10 4.81
N GLN A 183 -18.03 -8.60 4.01
CA GLN A 183 -18.99 -7.56 4.40
C GLN A 183 -20.42 -8.09 4.65
N ILE A 184 -20.62 -9.41 4.58
CA ILE A 184 -21.90 -10.12 4.78
C ILE A 184 -21.92 -10.76 6.16
#